data_AF-D3AME8-F1
#
_entry.id   AF-D3AME8-F1
#
_cell.length_a   1.000
_cell.length_b   1.000
_cell.length_c   1.000
_cell.angle_alpha   90.00
_cell.angle_beta   90.00
_cell.angle_gamma   90.00
#
_symmetry.space_group_name_H-M   'P 1'
#
loop_
_entity.id
_entity.type
_entity.pdbx_description
1 polymer ?
#
loop_
_entity_poly.entity_id
_entity_poly.type
_entity_poly.pdbx_seq_one_letter_code
_entity_poly.pdbx_strand_id
1 'polypeptide(L)'
;RYENENGEKISLHNYKSGGSNLDNEHHAITDVTINGSPGQYFSATDEKSQNMLIWYNDKGFFIIATYLDKDEILKIAENIK
;
A
#
# COMPACT_ATOMS: atom_id res chain seq x y z
N ARG A 1 -10.66 4.59 6.19
CA ARG A 1 -9.57 4.77 7.17
C ARG A 1 -9.95 4.02 8.43
N TYR A 2 -9.03 3.23 8.98
CA TYR A 2 -9.14 2.52 10.26
C TYR A 2 -8.01 2.99 11.19
N GLU A 3 -8.25 2.97 12.49
CA GLU A 3 -7.29 3.31 13.54
C GLU A 3 -7.56 2.42 14.75
N ASN A 4 -6.53 1.80 15.31
CA ASN A 4 -6.67 0.96 16.50
C ASN A 4 -6.38 1.74 17.80
N GLU A 5 -6.49 1.06 18.95
CA GLU A 5 -6.29 1.66 20.28
C GLU A 5 -4.85 2.15 20.52
N ASN A 6 -3.88 1.63 19.76
CA ASN A 6 -2.47 2.03 19.81
C ASN A 6 -2.18 3.26 18.91
N GLY A 7 -3.18 3.76 18.19
CA GLY A 7 -3.02 4.89 17.25
C GLY A 7 -2.47 4.49 15.87
N GLU A 8 -2.33 3.18 15.60
CA GLU A 8 -1.86 2.67 14.31
C GLU A 8 -2.98 2.78 13.27
N LYS A 9 -2.63 3.26 12.08
CA LYS A 9 -3.61 3.61 11.05
C LYS A 9 -3.48 2.72 9.81
N ILE A 10 -4.63 2.38 9.23
CA ILE A 10 -4.74 1.83 7.88
C ILE A 10 -5.53 2.82 7.03
N SER A 11 -4.92 3.27 5.95
CA SER A 11 -5.57 4.11 4.95
C SER A 11 -5.60 3.37 3.62
N LEU A 12 -6.79 3.17 3.06
CA LEU A 12 -7.03 2.62 1.73
C LEU A 12 -7.71 3.69 0.88
N HIS A 13 -7.15 3.97 -0.29
CA HIS A 13 -7.70 4.90 -1.27
C HIS A 13 -7.82 4.24 -2.63
N ASN A 14 -8.91 4.54 -3.34
CA ASN A 14 -9.12 4.19 -4.74
C ASN A 14 -9.43 5.46 -5.53
N TYR A 15 -8.74 5.65 -6.65
CA TYR A 15 -8.95 6.74 -7.59
C TYR A 15 -9.18 6.17 -8.99
N LYS A 16 -10.06 6.78 -9.79
CA LYS A 16 -10.30 6.34 -11.19
C LYS A 16 -9.04 6.39 -12.05
N SER A 17 -8.17 7.37 -11.79
CA SER A 17 -6.88 7.55 -12.45
C SER A 17 -5.99 8.37 -11.52
N GLY A 18 -4.69 8.13 -11.54
CA GLY A 18 -3.77 8.93 -10.75
C GLY A 18 -2.37 8.33 -10.69
N GLY A 19 -1.52 8.99 -9.93
CA GLY A 19 -0.21 8.53 -9.56
C GLY A 19 0.20 9.19 -8.25
N SER A 20 1.20 8.62 -7.60
CA SER A 20 1.78 9.16 -6.39
C SER A 20 3.26 9.40 -6.62
N ASN A 21 3.72 10.60 -6.28
CA ASN A 21 5.15 10.85 -6.14
C ASN A 21 5.51 10.49 -4.70
N LEU A 22 6.18 9.35 -4.55
CA LEU A 22 6.75 8.94 -3.27
C LEU A 22 8.25 9.18 -3.33
N ASP A 23 8.76 9.89 -2.33
CA ASP A 23 10.20 9.88 -2.07
C ASP A 23 10.59 8.48 -1.57
N ASN A 24 11.74 7.99 -2.02
CA ASN A 24 12.26 6.69 -1.63
C ASN A 24 13.28 6.79 -0.49
N GLU A 25 13.53 7.98 0.06
CA GLU A 25 14.48 8.20 1.16
C GLU A 25 14.24 7.26 2.35
N HIS A 26 12.97 6.91 2.60
CA HIS A 26 12.54 6.07 3.73
C HIS A 26 11.98 4.70 3.32
N HIS A 27 12.14 4.30 2.05
CA HIS A 27 11.49 3.11 1.52
C HIS A 27 12.35 2.27 0.58
N ALA A 28 12.40 0.97 0.84
CA ALA A 28 12.88 -0.02 -0.13
C ALA A 28 11.71 -0.48 -1.03
N ILE A 29 11.89 -0.38 -2.34
CA ILE A 29 10.84 -0.69 -3.32
C ILE A 29 11.01 -2.13 -3.82
N THR A 30 9.91 -2.88 -3.85
CA THR A 30 9.84 -4.21 -4.49
C THR A 30 8.62 -4.31 -5.38
N ASP A 31 8.79 -4.86 -6.58
CA ASP A 31 7.68 -5.16 -7.46
C ASP A 31 6.84 -6.31 -6.90
N VAL A 32 5.53 -6.22 -7.07
CA VAL A 32 4.55 -7.22 -6.62
C VAL A 32 3.45 -7.37 -7.66
N THR A 33 2.69 -8.46 -7.55
CA THR A 33 1.51 -8.72 -8.39
C THR A 33 0.31 -8.97 -7.50
N ILE A 34 -0.75 -8.20 -7.68
CA ILE A 34 -2.02 -8.32 -6.94
C ILE A 34 -3.09 -8.83 -7.90
N ASN A 35 -3.55 -10.07 -7.74
CA ASN A 35 -4.57 -10.67 -8.63
C ASN A 35 -4.25 -10.50 -10.14
N GLY A 36 -2.97 -10.68 -10.51
CA GLY A 36 -2.48 -10.50 -11.89
C GLY A 36 -2.18 -9.05 -12.30
N SER A 37 -2.48 -8.07 -11.45
CA SER A 37 -2.21 -6.65 -11.69
C SER A 37 -0.85 -6.23 -11.12
N PRO A 38 0.01 -5.54 -11.88
CA PRO A 38 1.30 -5.10 -11.37
C PRO A 38 1.14 -4.00 -10.31
N GLY A 39 2.03 -4.03 -9.32
CA GLY A 39 2.10 -3.04 -8.26
C GLY A 39 3.51 -2.91 -7.69
N GLN A 40 3.67 -1.94 -6.82
CA GLN A 40 4.91 -1.65 -6.11
C GLN A 40 4.64 -1.61 -4.62
N TYR A 41 5.45 -2.35 -3.87
CA TYR A 41 5.47 -2.32 -2.42
C TYR A 41 6.66 -1.50 -1.93
N PHE A 42 6.37 -0.50 -1.11
CA PHE A 42 7.31 0.40 -0.48
C PHE A 42 7.44 -0.02 0.98
N SER A 43 8.50 -0.76 1.29
CA SER A 43 8.84 -1.20 2.64
C SER A 43 9.51 -0.05 3.37
N ALA A 44 8.92 0.43 4.46
CA ALA A 44 9.56 1.42 5.32
C ALA A 44 10.89 0.88 5.86
N THR A 45 11.93 1.71 5.85
CA THR A 45 13.26 1.39 6.38
C THR A 45 13.46 1.90 7.81
N ASP A 46 12.45 2.56 8.38
CA ASP A 46 12.42 3.07 9.74
C ASP A 46 11.04 2.85 10.38
N GLU A 47 10.97 2.91 11.71
CA GLU A 47 9.75 2.64 12.48
C GLU A 47 8.71 3.77 12.44
N LYS A 48 9.08 4.95 11.92
CA LYS A 48 8.18 6.12 11.89
C LYS A 48 7.35 6.13 10.61
N SER A 49 7.93 5.62 9.53
CA SER A 49 7.34 5.55 8.20
C SER A 49 6.35 4.39 8.07
N GLN A 50 5.27 4.62 7.31
CA GLN A 50 4.32 3.56 6.97
C GLN A 50 4.82 2.77 5.77
N ASN A 51 4.54 1.46 5.75
CA ASN A 51 4.59 0.68 4.52
C ASN A 51 3.50 1.16 3.57
N MET A 52 3.79 1.13 2.28
CA MET A 52 2.80 1.45 1.25
C MET A 52 2.72 0.37 0.18
N LEU A 53 1.52 0.08 -0.27
CA LEU A 53 1.28 -0.72 -1.46
C LEU A 53 0.50 0.12 -2.47
N ILE A 54 1.02 0.17 -3.68
CA ILE A 54 0.42 0.87 -4.81
C ILE A 54 0.20 -0.13 -5.95
N TRP A 55 -0.99 -0.16 -6.52
CA TRP A 55 -1.27 -0.98 -7.69
C TRP A 55 -2.37 -0.38 -8.56
N TYR A 56 -2.45 -0.87 -9.79
CA TYR A 56 -3.45 -0.44 -10.77
C TYR A 56 -4.15 -1.65 -11.36
N ASN A 57 -5.47 -1.59 -11.47
CA ASN A 57 -6.25 -2.56 -12.24
C ASN A 57 -7.31 -1.84 -13.08
N ASP A 58 -8.24 -2.61 -13.66
CA ASP A 58 -9.38 -2.13 -14.45
C ASP A 58 -10.32 -1.17 -13.69
N LYS A 59 -10.30 -1.21 -12.35
CA LYS A 59 -11.09 -0.35 -11.47
C LYS A 59 -10.38 0.94 -11.06
N GLY A 60 -9.09 1.06 -11.37
CA GLY A 60 -8.32 2.28 -11.18
C GLY A 60 -7.05 2.07 -10.36
N PHE A 61 -6.66 3.14 -9.67
CA PHE A 61 -5.44 3.27 -8.88
C PHE A 61 -5.72 3.08 -7.40
N PHE A 62 -4.93 2.24 -6.74
CA PHE A 62 -5.10 1.91 -5.34
C PHE A 62 -3.85 2.23 -4.53
N ILE A 63 -4.05 2.69 -3.30
CA ILE A 63 -2.99 2.92 -2.33
C ILE A 63 -3.45 2.37 -0.97
N ILE A 64 -2.61 1.52 -0.36
CA ILE A 64 -2.68 1.20 1.07
C ILE A 64 -1.48 1.84 1.76
N ALA A 65 -1.71 2.53 2.88
CA ALA A 65 -0.65 3.00 3.79
C ALA A 65 -0.92 2.48 5.21
N THR A 66 0.03 1.77 5.79
CA THR A 66 -0.12 1.09 7.09
C THR A 66 1.22 0.69 7.73
N TYR A 67 1.21 0.35 9.03
CA TYR A 67 2.33 -0.25 9.74
C TYR A 67 2.32 -1.79 9.72
N LEU A 68 1.33 -2.42 9.07
CA LEU A 68 1.30 -3.88 8.89
C LEU A 68 2.47 -4.38 8.04
N ASP A 69 2.81 -5.66 8.21
CA ASP A 69 3.80 -6.32 7.37
C ASP A 69 3.31 -6.53 5.92
N LYS A 70 4.24 -6.90 5.04
CA LYS A 70 3.97 -7.09 3.61
C LYS A 70 2.88 -8.13 3.38
N ASP A 71 2.91 -9.26 4.08
CA ASP A 71 2.01 -10.39 3.81
C ASP A 71 0.56 -10.03 4.17
N GLU A 72 0.36 -9.34 5.29
CA GLU A 72 -0.97 -8.82 5.67
C GLU A 72 -1.49 -7.76 4.68
N ILE A 73 -0.62 -6.87 4.21
CA ILE A 73 -0.99 -5.87 3.21
C ILE A 73 -1.41 -6.53 1.90
N LEU A 74 -0.67 -7.55 1.44
CA LEU A 74 -0.98 -8.29 0.22
C LEU A 74 -2.33 -9.02 0.35
N LYS A 75 -2.59 -9.68 1.49
CA LYS A 75 -3.90 -10.30 1.76
C LYS A 75 -5.05 -9.30 1.69
N ILE A 76 -4.87 -8.09 2.26
CA ILE A 76 -5.88 -7.03 2.17
C ILE A 76 -6.11 -6.67 0.71
N ALA A 77 -5.05 -6.43 -0.05
CA ALA A 77 -5.11 -6.02 -1.45
C ALA A 77 -5.79 -7.06 -2.35
N GLU A 78 -5.48 -8.35 -2.15
CA GLU A 78 -6.06 -9.46 -2.90
C GLU A 78 -7.57 -9.64 -2.64
N ASN A 79 -8.07 -9.18 -1.48
CA ASN A 79 -9.48 -9.27 -1.11
C ASN A 79 -10.32 -8.05 -1.50
N ILE A 80 -9.70 -6.99 -2.03
CA ILE A 80 -10.43 -5.82 -2.53
C ILE A 80 -11.07 -6.20 -3.87
N LYS A 81 -12.40 -6.07 -3.94
CA LYS A 81 -13.20 -6.40 -5.13
C LYS A 81 -13.22 -5.25 -6.11
#